data_AF-A0A2E6H486-F1
#
_entry.id   AF-A0A2E6H486-F1
#
_cell.length_a   1.000
_cell.length_b   1.000
_cell.length_c   1.000
_cell.angle_alpha   90.00
_cell.angle_beta   90.00
_cell.angle_gamma   90.00
#
_symmetry.space_group_name_H-M   'P 1'
#
loop_
_entity.id
_entity.type
_entity.pdbx_description
1 polymer ?
#
loop_
_entity_poly.entity_id
_entity_poly.type
_entity_poly.pdbx_seq_one_letter_code
_entity_poly.pdbx_strand_id
1 'polypeptide(L)' 'MAEFLGDIAFMIEILVLGLGLVVIHYGKKEKSKLLKTSGYLMSIFSILALICTTFFYFKYYFNGDFDSAYPKSTFSTDNR' A
#
# COMPACT_ATOMS: atom_id res chain seq x y z
N MET A 1 -8.54 4.59 11.85
CA MET A 1 -8.71 3.35 11.06
C MET A 1 -7.96 3.38 9.72
N ALA A 2 -7.72 4.54 9.11
CA ALA A 2 -7.00 4.63 7.84
C ALA A 2 -5.49 4.28 7.93
N GLU A 3 -4.84 4.55 9.08
CA GLU A 3 -3.44 4.16 9.35
C GLU A 3 -3.21 2.66 9.20
N PHE A 4 -4.02 1.86 9.91
CA PHE A 4 -3.93 0.39 9.89
C PHE A 4 -4.14 -0.19 8.49
N LEU A 5 -5.04 0.41 7.69
CA LEU A 5 -5.27 0.00 6.32
C LEU A 5 -4.08 0.37 5.41
N GLY A 6 -3.46 1.52 5.64
CA GLY A 6 -2.24 1.95 4.96
C GLY A 6 -1.06 1.01 5.22
N ASP A 7 -0.85 0.61 6.48
CA ASP A 7 0.19 -0.36 6.85
C ASP A 7 -0.01 -1.73 6.18
N ILE A 8 -1.25 -2.24 6.16
CA ILE A 8 -1.55 -3.51 5.49
C ILE A 8 -1.30 -3.41 3.98
N ALA A 9 -1.75 -2.33 3.34
CA ALA A 9 -1.55 -2.12 1.92
C ALA A 9 -0.05 -2.08 1.58
N PHE A 10 0.74 -1.34 2.36
CA PHE A 10 2.18 -1.22 2.17
C PHE A 10 2.89 -2.59 2.31
N MET A 11 2.53 -3.39 3.31
CA MET A 11 3.10 -4.73 3.50
C MET A 11 2.78 -5.67 2.33
N ILE A 12 1.55 -5.64 1.82
CA ILE A 12 1.14 -6.45 0.66
C ILE A 12 1.92 -6.00 -0.58
N GLU A 13 2.06 -4.71 -0.82
CA GLU A 13 2.79 -4.19 -1.99
C GLU A 13 4.27 -4.62 -2.00
N ILE A 14 4.95 -4.59 -0.86
CA ILE A 14 6.33 -5.09 -0.75
C ILE A 14 6.41 -6.60 -1.04
N LEU A 15 5.43 -7.37 -0.55
CA LEU A 15 5.37 -8.81 -0.83
C LEU A 15 5.19 -9.06 -2.33
N VAL A 16 4.26 -8.35 -2.98
CA VAL A 16 4.01 -8.47 -4.43
C VAL A 16 5.24 -8.04 -5.24
N LEU A 17 5.95 -6.99 -4.82
CA LEU A 17 7.21 -6.56 -5.45
C LEU A 17 8.29 -7.65 -5.35
N GLY A 18 8.43 -8.27 -4.18
CA GLY A 18 9.33 -9.40 -3.95
C GLY A 18 8.99 -10.60 -4.84
N LEU A 19 7.72 -10.98 -4.94
CA LEU A 19 7.27 -12.04 -5.84
C LEU A 19 7.54 -11.70 -7.31
N GLY A 20 7.31 -10.45 -7.73
CA GLY A 20 7.61 -9.99 -9.08
C GLY A 20 9.08 -10.18 -9.44
N LEU A 21 10.00 -9.82 -8.53
CA LEU A 21 11.44 -10.03 -8.72
C LEU A 21 11.82 -11.52 -8.81
N VAL A 22 11.22 -12.37 -7.97
CA VAL A 22 11.42 -13.82 -8.04
C VAL A 22 10.94 -14.38 -9.38
N VAL A 23 9.78 -13.96 -9.86
CA VAL A 23 9.24 -14.37 -11.17
C VAL A 23 10.15 -13.91 -12.31
N ILE A 24 10.71 -12.70 -12.27
CA ILE A 24 11.72 -12.24 -13.25
C ILE A 24 12.95 -13.15 -13.22
N HIS A 25 13.43 -13.52 -12.03
CA HIS A 25 14.59 -14.40 -11.88
C HIS A 25 14.35 -15.78 -12.50
N TYR A 26 13.22 -16.40 -12.20
CA TYR A 26 12.84 -17.69 -12.78
C TYR A 26 12.61 -17.60 -14.30
N GLY A 27 11.93 -16.54 -14.77
CA GLY A 27 11.73 -16.30 -16.20
C GLY A 27 13.03 -16.13 -16.99
N LYS A 28 14.08 -15.57 -16.37
CA LYS A 28 15.43 -15.53 -16.96
C LYS A 28 16.06 -16.93 -17.04
N LYS A 29 15.88 -17.77 -16.02
CA LYS A 29 16.45 -19.12 -15.96
C LYS A 29 15.82 -20.04 -17.01
N GLU A 30 14.51 -19.97 -17.20
CA GLU A 30 13.78 -20.82 -18.16
C GLU A 30 13.74 -20.25 -19.60
N LYS A 31 14.37 -19.09 -19.86
CA LYS A 31 14.31 -18.35 -21.14
C LYS A 31 12.88 -18.06 -21.62
N SER A 32 11.89 -18.16 -20.73
CA SER A 32 10.49 -18.00 -21.05
C SER A 32 10.12 -16.51 -21.06
N LYS A 33 9.89 -15.96 -22.26
CA LYS A 33 9.59 -14.52 -22.45
C LYS A 33 8.33 -14.07 -21.72
N LEU A 34 7.31 -14.93 -21.66
CA LEU A 34 6.04 -14.63 -20.99
C LEU A 34 6.21 -14.45 -19.48
N LEU A 35 6.94 -15.37 -18.83
CA LEU A 35 7.22 -15.30 -17.38
C LEU A 35 8.05 -14.06 -17.03
N LYS A 36 9.02 -13.72 -17.88
CA LYS A 36 9.83 -12.52 -17.70
C LYS A 36 8.97 -11.26 -17.80
N THR A 37 8.08 -11.18 -18.80
CA THR A 37 7.16 -10.04 -18.99
C THR A 37 6.19 -9.89 -17.83
N SER A 38 5.59 -10.98 -17.34
CA SER A 38 4.66 -10.90 -16.20
C SER A 38 5.35 -10.43 -14.93
N GLY A 39 6.58 -10.88 -14.68
CA GLY A 39 7.40 -10.39 -13.57
C GLY A 39 7.68 -8.88 -13.66
N TYR A 40 8.05 -8.38 -14.85
CA TYR A 40 8.24 -6.94 -15.06
C TYR A 40 6.96 -6.13 -14.85
N LEU A 41 5.82 -6.60 -15.37
CA LEU A 41 4.53 -5.95 -15.18
C LEU A 41 4.16 -5.91 -13.69
N MET A 42 4.28 -7.03 -12.97
CA MET A 42 4.04 -7.07 -11.52
C MET A 42 4.91 -6.06 -10.78
N SER A 43 6.22 -6.01 -11.07
CA SER A 43 7.13 -5.09 -10.40
C SER A 43 6.79 -3.62 -10.70
N ILE A 44 6.47 -3.26 -11.94
CA ILE A 44 6.10 -1.89 -12.33
C ILE A 44 4.82 -1.46 -11.62
N PHE A 45 3.77 -2.29 -11.66
CA PHE A 45 2.51 -1.97 -10.98
C PHE A 45 2.67 -1.88 -9.46
N SER A 46 3.50 -2.74 -8.86
CA SER A 46 3.76 -2.69 -7.41
C SER A 46 4.47 -1.40 -7.00
N ILE A 47 5.45 -0.94 -7.80
CA ILE A 47 6.14 0.33 -7.54
C ILE A 47 5.17 1.52 -7.68
N LEU A 48 4.31 1.50 -8.70
CA LEU A 48 3.32 2.56 -8.89
C LEU A 48 2.30 2.59 -7.73
N ALA A 49 1.89 1.42 -7.25
CA ALA A 49 1.02 1.28 -6.09
C ALA A 49 1.70 1.82 -4.81
N LEU A 50 2.96 1.45 -4.55
CA LEU A 50 3.76 1.98 -3.44
C LEU A 50 3.82 3.50 -3.42
N ILE A 51 4.05 4.12 -4.59
CA ILE A 51 4.09 5.58 -4.71
C ILE A 51 2.71 6.18 -4.37
N CYS A 52 1.63 5.57 -4.86
CA CYS A 52 0.26 6.00 -4.57
C CYS A 52 -0.05 5.90 -3.07
N THR A 53 0.20 4.74 -2.48
CA THR A 53 -0.03 4.46 -1.07
C THR A 53 0.77 5.42 -0.18
N THR A 54 2.05 5.62 -0.50
CA THR A 54 2.92 6.57 0.22
C THR A 54 2.42 8.00 0.09
N PHE A 55 2.00 8.43 -1.11
CA PHE A 55 1.47 9.79 -1.33
C PHE A 55 0.23 10.06 -0.48
N PHE A 56 -0.73 9.13 -0.48
CA PHE A 56 -1.93 9.28 0.35
C PHE A 56 -1.58 9.20 1.84
N TYR A 57 -0.69 8.29 2.23
CA TYR A 57 -0.23 8.18 3.62
C TYR A 57 0.31 9.53 4.13
N PHE A 58 1.24 10.15 3.40
CA PHE A 58 1.76 11.48 3.77
C PHE A 58 0.67 12.56 3.77
N LYS A 59 -0.23 12.56 2.78
CA LYS A 59 -1.32 13.54 2.73
C LYS A 59 -2.20 13.48 3.98
N TYR A 60 -2.61 12.29 4.39
CA TYR A 60 -3.43 12.11 5.59
C TYR A 60 -2.64 12.41 6.88
N TYR A 61 -1.33 12.10 6.88
CA TYR A 61 -0.44 12.39 8.00
C TYR A 61 -0.33 13.89 8.25
N PHE A 62 -0.09 14.69 7.21
CA PHE A 62 0.01 16.14 7.32
C PHE A 62 -1.32 16.83 7.64
N ASN A 63 -2.44 16.26 7.20
CA ASN A 63 -3.77 16.81 7.52
C ASN A 63 -4.25 16.44 8.93
N GLY A 64 -3.53 15.57 9.67
CA GLY A 64 -3.96 15.09 10.98
C GLY A 64 -5.25 14.26 10.95
N ASP A 65 -5.74 13.90 9.76
CA ASP A 65 -7.01 13.19 9.53
C ASP A 65 -6.99 11.75 10.07
N PHE A 66 -5.80 11.22 10.32
CA PHE A 66 -5.65 9.91 10.94
C PHE A 66 -6.08 9.87 12.41
N ASP A 67 -6.01 11.01 13.12
CA ASP A 67 -6.41 11.17 14.52
C ASP A 67 -7.95 11.22 14.68
N SER A 68 -8.68 11.51 13.61
CA SER A 68 -10.15 11.57 13.53
C SER A 68 -10.86 10.20 13.69
N ALA A 69 -10.16 9.18 14.19
CA ALA A 69 -10.67 7.81 14.27
C ALA A 69 -11.85 7.62 15.25
N TYR A 70 -12.13 8.61 16.11
CA TYR A 70 -13.34 8.68 16.91
C TYR A 70 -14.11 9.94 16.55
N PRO A 71 -15.45 9.87 16.29
CA PRO A 71 -16.24 11.09 16.34
C PRO A 71 -15.97 11.71 17.69
N LYS A 72 -15.69 13.02 17.74
CA LYS A 72 -15.81 13.74 19.01
C LYS A 72 -17.25 13.52 19.43
N SER A 73 -17.50 12.57 20.32
CA SER A 73 -18.77 12.47 21.00
C SER A 73 -18.95 13.86 21.58
N THR A 74 -19.89 14.61 21.01
CA THR A 74 -20.53 15.71 21.70
C THR A 74 -21.09 15.11 22.98
N PHE A 75 -20.25 15.04 24.02
CA PHE A 75 -20.72 15.00 25.37
C PHE A 75 -21.28 16.40 25.58
N SER A 76 -22.51 16.59 25.10
CA SER A 76 -23.35 17.70 25.51
C SER A 76 -23.40 17.60 27.02
N THR A 77 -22.73 18.54 27.68
CA THR A 77 -22.97 18.91 29.06
C THR A 77 -24.44 19.34 29.17
N ASP A 78 -25.37 18.38 29.26
CA ASP A 78 -26.70 18.62 29.83
C ASP A 78 -26.49 18.71 31.34
N ASN A 79 -26.09 19.90 31.76
CA ASN A 79 -26.16 20.33 33.16
C ASN A 79 -27.65 20.49 33.46
N ARG A 80 -28.28 19.45 33.99
CA ARG A 80 -29.59 19.53 34.64
C ARG A 80 -29.53 18.94 36.04
#